data_AF-A0A9D4FFF9-F1
#
_entry.id   AF-A0A9D4FFF9-F1
#
_cell.length_a   1.000
_cell.length_b   1.000
_cell.length_c   1.000
_cell.angle_alpha   90.00
_cell.angle_beta   90.00
_cell.angle_gamma   90.00
#
_symmetry.space_group_name_H-M   'P 1'
#
loop_
_entity.id
_entity.type
_entity.pdbx_description
1 polymer ?
#
loop_
_entity_poly.entity_id
_entity_poly.type
_entity_poly.pdbx_seq_one_letter_code
_entity_poly.pdbx_strand_id
1 'polypeptide(L)'
;MAVDMFLRGSGFLRNIPLFSHFCLNMKLLTILVCICHVLHSTLGIDNSCYDSNGRAQKCVPEFVNAAFNLTADATNTCGLTGPQEFCLQTGVTGARKSCGHICDAGNPSQKHPPDFMTDFNTQNYWTWWQSETMLERRSDWLSSRQQHVNITLSLGSTFLLIE
;
A
#
# COMPACT_ATOMS: atom_id res chain seq x y z
N MET A 1 69.87 -28.63 -7.71
CA MET A 1 71.27 -28.17 -7.87
C MET A 1 71.20 -26.66 -7.78
N ALA A 2 71.42 -26.13 -6.57
CA ALA A 2 72.68 -25.50 -6.14
C ALA A 2 72.83 -24.14 -6.86
N VAL A 3 73.10 -23.00 -6.23
CA VAL A 3 73.96 -22.67 -5.09
C VAL A 3 73.46 -21.27 -4.62
N ASP A 4 73.22 -20.99 -3.32
CA ASP A 4 74.17 -20.33 -2.39
C ASP A 4 74.91 -19.13 -3.03
N MET A 5 75.06 -17.92 -2.49
CA MET A 5 75.30 -17.48 -1.12
C MET A 5 75.55 -15.95 -1.18
N PHE A 6 75.10 -15.14 -0.22
CA PHE A 6 75.96 -14.29 0.63
C PHE A 6 75.18 -13.30 1.51
N LEU A 7 75.65 -13.27 2.76
CA LEU A 7 75.16 -12.58 3.94
C LEU A 7 75.76 -11.17 4.12
N ARG A 8 74.97 -10.28 4.74
CA ARG A 8 75.33 -9.22 5.71
C ARG A 8 73.99 -8.56 6.11
N GLY A 9 73.54 -8.36 7.34
CA GLY A 9 74.14 -8.38 8.67
C GLY A 9 73.28 -7.44 9.54
N SER A 10 72.42 -8.01 10.40
CA SER A 10 71.92 -7.54 11.72
C SER A 10 71.30 -6.14 11.93
N GLY A 11 70.03 -6.10 12.41
CA GLY A 11 69.57 -5.08 13.39
C GLY A 11 68.09 -4.61 13.36
N PHE A 12 67.21 -5.29 14.12
CA PHE A 12 66.10 -4.75 14.94
C PHE A 12 64.90 -3.93 14.35
N LEU A 13 63.78 -4.64 14.13
CA LEU A 13 62.38 -4.44 14.60
C LEU A 13 61.57 -3.11 14.46
N ARG A 14 60.36 -3.31 13.87
CA ARG A 14 59.01 -2.67 14.03
C ARG A 14 58.66 -1.42 13.17
N ASN A 15 57.41 -1.19 12.72
CA ASN A 15 56.32 -1.94 12.07
C ASN A 15 55.21 -0.91 11.73
N ILE A 16 54.90 -0.72 10.43
CA ILE A 16 53.60 -0.51 9.73
C ILE A 16 52.60 0.61 10.21
N PRO A 17 52.27 1.62 9.35
CA PRO A 17 51.13 2.52 9.54
C PRO A 17 50.05 2.42 8.42
N LEU A 18 49.58 1.21 8.09
CA LEU A 18 48.47 1.00 7.12
C LEU A 18 47.22 0.31 7.72
N PHE A 19 47.28 -0.19 8.96
CA PHE A 19 46.15 -0.86 9.65
C PHE A 19 45.16 0.11 10.33
N SER A 20 45.57 1.35 10.60
CA SER A 20 44.77 2.31 11.39
C SER A 20 43.55 2.83 10.62
N HIS A 21 43.70 3.12 9.32
CA HIS A 21 42.63 3.66 8.47
C HIS A 21 41.54 2.62 8.12
N PHE A 22 41.88 1.33 8.04
CA PHE A 22 40.91 0.24 7.85
C PHE A 22 40.08 0.00 9.12
N CYS A 23 40.71 0.09 10.29
CA CYS A 23 40.03 -0.02 11.59
C CYS A 23 39.04 1.13 11.86
N LEU A 24 39.34 2.36 11.43
CA LEU A 24 38.44 3.51 11.64
C LEU A 24 37.13 3.39 10.85
N ASN A 25 37.23 2.99 9.57
CA ASN A 25 36.08 2.76 8.70
C ASN A 25 35.21 1.58 9.19
N MET A 26 35.85 0.51 9.69
CA MET A 26 35.14 -0.64 10.23
C MET A 26 34.43 -0.31 11.56
N LYS A 27 35.05 0.50 12.42
CA LYS A 27 34.44 1.00 13.67
C LYS A 27 33.25 1.91 13.42
N LEU A 28 33.36 2.83 12.45
CA LEU A 28 32.26 3.72 12.09
C LEU A 28 31.07 2.95 11.51
N LEU A 29 31.34 1.93 10.68
CA LEU A 29 30.31 1.05 10.14
C LEU A 29 29.62 0.24 11.25
N THR A 30 30.38 -0.32 12.20
CA THR A 30 29.78 -1.03 13.35
C THR A 30 28.94 -0.12 14.24
N ILE A 31 29.37 1.14 14.45
CA ILE A 31 28.60 2.11 15.24
C ILE A 31 27.30 2.46 14.51
N LEU A 32 27.34 2.67 13.19
CA LEU A 32 26.14 2.92 12.38
C LEU A 32 25.17 1.74 12.38
N VAL A 33 25.68 0.50 12.27
CA VAL A 33 24.88 -0.73 12.34
C VAL A 33 24.26 -0.89 13.75
N CYS A 34 25.03 -0.65 14.81
CA CYS A 34 24.50 -0.68 16.19
C CYS A 34 23.44 0.39 16.41
N ILE A 35 23.67 1.63 15.96
CA ILE A 35 22.70 2.72 16.05
C ILE A 35 21.42 2.35 15.28
N CYS A 36 21.54 1.78 14.08
CA CYS A 36 20.41 1.33 13.27
C CYS A 36 19.64 0.19 13.94
N HIS A 37 20.33 -0.80 14.54
CA HIS A 37 19.69 -1.88 15.31
C HIS A 37 18.96 -1.36 16.56
N VAL A 38 19.56 -0.42 17.28
CA VAL A 38 18.96 0.18 18.47
C VAL A 38 17.72 1.00 18.08
N LEU A 39 17.80 1.81 17.02
CA LEU A 39 16.66 2.56 16.48
C LEU A 39 15.51 1.64 16.01
N HIS A 40 15.82 0.53 15.35
CA HIS A 40 14.82 -0.47 14.94
C HIS A 40 14.11 -1.11 16.14
N SER A 41 14.84 -1.36 17.23
CA SER A 41 14.31 -2.01 18.42
C SER A 41 13.43 -1.08 19.26
N THR A 42 13.61 0.24 19.17
CA THR A 42 12.88 1.24 19.98
C THR A 42 11.59 1.73 19.34
N LEU A 43 11.35 1.46 18.04
CA LEU A 43 10.19 1.95 17.29
C LEU A 43 9.13 0.88 17.02
N GLY A 44 9.36 -0.36 17.44
CA GLY A 44 8.37 -1.43 17.36
C GLY A 44 7.30 -1.24 18.43
N ILE A 45 6.05 -1.03 18.03
CA ILE A 45 4.91 -1.22 18.93
C ILE A 45 4.89 -2.71 19.28
N ASP A 46 5.24 -3.05 20.51
CA ASP A 46 5.20 -4.44 20.98
C ASP A 46 3.74 -4.88 21.15
N ASN A 47 3.17 -5.47 20.10
CA ASN A 47 1.84 -6.08 20.12
C ASN A 47 1.83 -7.45 20.82
N SER A 48 2.88 -7.80 21.57
CA SER A 48 2.93 -9.04 22.34
C SER A 48 1.85 -9.08 23.42
N CYS A 49 1.13 -10.19 23.47
CA CYS A 49 0.16 -10.48 24.54
C CYS A 49 0.82 -10.81 25.88
N TYR A 50 2.15 -10.80 25.97
CA TYR A 50 2.92 -11.06 27.18
C TYR A 50 4.03 -10.03 27.37
N ASP A 51 4.23 -9.57 28.60
CA ASP A 51 5.33 -8.68 28.98
C ASP A 51 6.68 -9.45 29.06
N SER A 52 7.78 -8.72 29.28
CA SER A 52 9.13 -9.30 29.39
C SER A 52 9.31 -10.25 30.60
N ASN A 53 8.38 -10.20 31.55
CA ASN A 53 8.32 -11.09 32.71
C ASN A 53 7.38 -12.29 32.47
N GLY A 54 6.81 -12.43 31.27
CA GLY A 54 5.90 -13.52 30.89
C GLY A 54 4.48 -13.37 31.44
N ARG A 55 4.09 -12.18 31.93
CA ARG A 55 2.72 -11.93 32.41
C ARG A 55 1.83 -11.55 31.23
N ALA A 56 0.62 -12.12 31.21
CA ALA A 56 -0.38 -11.81 30.18
C ALA A 56 -0.85 -10.35 30.29
N GLN A 57 -0.96 -9.70 29.13
CA GLN A 57 -1.47 -8.34 28.97
C GLN A 57 -2.44 -8.27 27.79
N LYS A 58 -3.20 -7.17 27.71
CA LYS A 58 -4.10 -6.93 26.57
C LYS A 58 -3.28 -6.59 25.33
N CYS A 59 -3.32 -7.45 24.34
CA CYS A 59 -2.87 -7.16 22.97
C CYS A 59 -4.09 -6.86 22.10
N VAL A 60 -3.92 -5.99 21.12
CA VAL A 60 -4.87 -5.79 20.02
C VAL A 60 -4.10 -5.92 18.71
N PRO A 61 -4.72 -6.44 17.64
CA PRO A 61 -4.08 -6.45 16.34
C PRO A 61 -3.82 -5.02 15.87
N GLU A 62 -2.92 -4.89 14.89
CA GLU A 62 -2.63 -3.61 14.26
C GLU A 62 -3.87 -3.04 13.57
N PHE A 63 -3.91 -1.72 13.51
CA PHE A 63 -4.92 -1.03 12.73
C PHE A 63 -4.69 -1.26 11.24
N VAL A 64 -5.71 -1.75 10.55
CA VAL A 64 -5.66 -2.04 9.11
C VAL A 64 -6.92 -1.54 8.42
N ASN A 65 -6.81 -1.29 7.12
CA ASN A 65 -7.98 -1.15 6.26
C ASN A 65 -8.57 -2.54 6.01
N ALA A 66 -9.64 -2.88 6.73
CA ALA A 66 -10.32 -4.18 6.59
C ALA A 66 -10.93 -4.41 5.20
N ALA A 67 -11.12 -3.35 4.40
CA ALA A 67 -11.68 -3.43 3.05
C ALA A 67 -10.64 -3.63 1.95
N PHE A 68 -9.35 -3.38 2.23
CA PHE A 68 -8.32 -3.39 1.20
C PHE A 68 -8.20 -4.76 0.53
N ASN A 69 -8.17 -4.76 -0.81
CA ASN A 69 -8.04 -5.95 -1.65
C ASN A 69 -9.15 -7.00 -1.46
N LEU A 70 -10.29 -6.61 -0.88
CA LEU A 70 -11.49 -7.44 -0.85
C LEU A 70 -12.34 -7.18 -2.10
N THR A 71 -12.97 -8.23 -2.63
CA THR A 71 -13.94 -8.09 -3.73
C THR A 71 -15.21 -7.44 -3.20
N ALA A 72 -15.51 -6.25 -3.72
CA ALA A 72 -16.78 -5.58 -3.48
C ALA A 72 -17.83 -6.09 -4.48
N ASP A 73 -19.04 -6.36 -4.03
CA ASP A 73 -20.17 -6.66 -4.90
C ASP A 73 -21.11 -5.47 -4.97
N ALA A 74 -21.52 -5.06 -6.16
CA ALA A 74 -22.44 -3.96 -6.36
C ALA A 74 -23.63 -4.42 -7.19
N THR A 75 -24.84 -4.13 -6.74
CA THR A 75 -26.07 -4.52 -7.45
C THR A 75 -26.22 -3.84 -8.81
N ASN A 76 -25.40 -2.83 -9.08
CA ASN A 76 -25.39 -2.13 -10.35
C ASN A 76 -23.98 -1.63 -10.66
N THR A 77 -23.55 -1.74 -11.92
CA THR A 77 -22.29 -1.20 -12.42
C THR A 77 -22.53 -0.76 -13.86
N CYS A 78 -22.00 0.40 -14.25
CA CYS A 78 -22.18 0.91 -15.60
C CYS A 78 -21.44 0.08 -16.65
N GLY A 79 -21.90 0.17 -17.91
CA GLY A 79 -21.19 -0.37 -19.05
C GLY A 79 -21.31 -1.90 -19.26
N LEU A 80 -22.09 -2.61 -18.44
CA LEU A 80 -22.22 -4.08 -18.51
C LEU A 80 -22.98 -4.57 -19.76
N THR A 81 -23.99 -3.81 -20.21
CA THR A 81 -24.81 -4.14 -21.38
C THR A 81 -24.32 -3.47 -22.67
N GLY A 82 -23.33 -2.58 -22.56
CA GLY A 82 -22.73 -1.82 -23.66
C GLY A 82 -22.25 -0.44 -23.19
N PRO A 83 -21.59 0.35 -24.06
CA PRO A 83 -21.09 1.68 -23.72
C PRO A 83 -22.23 2.64 -23.30
N GLN A 84 -22.06 3.31 -22.16
CA GLN A 84 -23.04 4.24 -21.58
C GLN A 84 -22.41 5.63 -21.41
N GLU A 85 -23.11 6.69 -21.84
CA GLU A 85 -22.65 8.06 -21.65
C GLU A 85 -22.99 8.56 -20.24
N PHE A 86 -22.04 9.24 -19.59
CA PHE A 86 -22.28 9.95 -18.33
C PHE A 86 -21.77 11.38 -18.36
N CYS A 87 -22.33 12.20 -17.47
CA CYS A 87 -21.98 13.61 -17.30
C CYS A 87 -21.52 13.89 -15.88
N LEU A 88 -20.43 14.64 -15.75
CA LEU A 88 -19.94 15.14 -14.46
C LEU A 88 -20.75 16.37 -14.04
N GLN A 89 -21.30 16.33 -12.83
CA GLN A 89 -21.91 17.49 -12.18
C GLN A 89 -20.87 18.18 -11.29
N THR A 90 -20.25 19.23 -11.80
CA THR A 90 -19.40 20.10 -10.97
C THR A 90 -20.29 20.98 -10.08
N GLY A 91 -20.13 20.89 -8.77
CA GLY A 91 -20.95 21.61 -7.77
C GLY A 91 -20.77 23.14 -7.73
N VAL A 92 -20.03 23.73 -8.66
CA VAL A 92 -19.81 25.18 -8.75
C VAL A 92 -20.91 25.80 -9.62
N THR A 93 -21.65 26.75 -9.08
CA THR A 93 -22.65 27.52 -9.81
C THR A 93 -22.01 28.19 -11.04
N GLY A 94 -22.47 27.83 -12.23
CA GLY A 94 -21.95 28.36 -13.50
C GLY A 94 -20.89 27.50 -14.20
N ALA A 95 -20.43 26.41 -13.59
CA ALA A 95 -19.59 25.45 -14.29
C ALA A 95 -20.42 24.64 -15.30
N ARG A 96 -19.92 24.52 -16.54
CA ARG A 96 -20.57 23.73 -17.60
C ARG A 96 -20.54 22.26 -17.22
N LYS A 97 -21.68 21.58 -17.35
CA LYS A 97 -21.75 20.11 -17.30
C LYS A 97 -20.78 19.54 -18.32
N SER A 98 -19.85 18.68 -17.88
CA SER A 98 -18.94 17.96 -18.77
C SER A 98 -19.57 16.61 -19.09
N CYS A 99 -20.05 16.46 -20.32
CA CYS A 99 -20.67 15.25 -20.85
C CYS A 99 -19.80 14.64 -21.96
N GLY A 100 -20.21 13.50 -22.51
CA GLY A 100 -19.43 12.76 -23.51
C GLY A 100 -18.42 11.79 -22.91
N HIS A 101 -18.44 11.56 -21.59
CA HIS A 101 -17.65 10.50 -20.98
C HIS A 101 -18.37 9.17 -21.16
N ILE A 102 -17.62 8.12 -21.45
CA ILE A 102 -18.18 6.79 -21.72
C ILE A 102 -17.74 5.84 -20.62
N CYS A 103 -18.71 5.12 -20.06
CA CYS A 103 -18.48 3.94 -19.25
C CYS A 103 -18.72 2.69 -20.09
N ASP A 104 -17.72 1.84 -20.22
CA ASP A 104 -17.79 0.58 -20.96
C ASP A 104 -17.02 -0.50 -20.20
N ALA A 105 -17.72 -1.53 -19.72
CA ALA A 105 -17.11 -2.62 -18.98
C ALA A 105 -16.17 -3.47 -19.85
N GLY A 106 -16.37 -3.46 -21.18
CA GLY A 106 -15.51 -4.14 -22.14
C GLY A 106 -14.20 -3.42 -22.43
N ASN A 107 -14.10 -2.12 -22.09
CA ASN A 107 -12.91 -1.31 -22.34
C ASN A 107 -12.16 -1.00 -21.03
N PRO A 108 -10.91 -1.51 -20.84
CA PRO A 108 -10.14 -1.28 -19.62
C PRO A 108 -9.92 0.19 -19.23
N SER A 109 -9.91 1.12 -20.19
CA SER A 109 -9.73 2.55 -19.93
C SER A 109 -11.03 3.30 -19.59
N GLN A 110 -12.18 2.64 -19.72
CA GLN A 110 -13.52 3.21 -19.55
C GLN A 110 -14.39 2.40 -18.57
N LYS A 111 -13.85 1.31 -18.01
CA LYS A 111 -14.54 0.50 -17.01
C LYS A 111 -14.42 1.11 -15.63
N HIS A 112 -15.47 0.94 -14.83
CA HIS A 112 -15.55 1.40 -13.44
C HIS A 112 -16.08 0.29 -12.53
N PRO A 113 -15.40 -0.87 -12.43
CA PRO A 113 -15.86 -2.02 -11.67
C PRO A 113 -15.86 -1.76 -10.16
N PRO A 114 -16.64 -2.53 -9.37
CA PRO A 114 -16.68 -2.41 -7.91
C PRO A 114 -15.33 -2.58 -7.22
N ASP A 115 -14.43 -3.39 -7.80
CA ASP A 115 -13.08 -3.63 -7.27
C ASP A 115 -12.23 -2.35 -7.15
N PHE A 116 -12.57 -1.29 -7.91
CA PHE A 116 -11.91 0.02 -7.81
C PHE A 116 -12.29 0.80 -6.54
N MET A 117 -13.12 0.25 -5.65
CA MET A 117 -13.37 0.83 -4.33
C MET A 117 -12.38 0.34 -3.26
N THR A 118 -11.72 -0.80 -3.51
CA THR A 118 -10.90 -1.51 -2.53
C THR A 118 -9.46 -1.72 -3.00
N ASP A 119 -9.10 -1.18 -4.16
CA ASP A 119 -7.76 -1.22 -4.72
C ASP A 119 -6.83 -0.18 -4.05
N PHE A 120 -5.60 -0.13 -4.54
CA PHE A 120 -4.60 0.80 -4.03
C PHE A 120 -4.84 2.20 -4.58
N ASN A 121 -5.41 3.08 -3.76
CA ASN A 121 -5.68 4.46 -4.15
C ASN A 121 -4.40 5.32 -4.14
N THR A 122 -4.05 5.89 -5.31
CA THR A 122 -2.95 6.84 -5.45
C THR A 122 -3.44 8.20 -5.93
N GLN A 123 -2.79 9.29 -5.49
CA GLN A 123 -3.19 10.65 -5.87
C GLN A 123 -3.09 10.94 -7.38
N ASN A 124 -2.22 10.22 -8.09
CA ASN A 124 -1.98 10.46 -9.52
C ASN A 124 -2.88 9.60 -10.42
N TYR A 125 -3.32 8.44 -9.93
CA TYR A 125 -4.12 7.47 -10.67
C TYR A 125 -5.29 7.05 -9.78
N TRP A 126 -6.30 7.89 -9.76
CA TRP A 126 -7.57 7.61 -9.10
C TRP A 126 -8.40 6.64 -9.93
N THR A 127 -8.91 5.64 -9.26
CA THR A 127 -9.87 4.66 -9.75
C THR A 127 -11.16 4.85 -8.96
N TRP A 128 -12.29 4.49 -9.57
CA TRP A 128 -13.59 4.53 -8.89
C TRP A 128 -14.55 3.53 -9.52
N TRP A 129 -15.49 3.06 -8.70
CA TRP A 129 -16.68 2.36 -9.17
C TRP A 129 -17.77 3.36 -9.58
N GLN A 130 -18.56 2.98 -10.59
CA GLN A 130 -19.69 3.80 -11.03
C GLN A 130 -20.91 2.95 -11.37
N SER A 131 -22.06 3.38 -10.85
CA SER A 131 -23.37 2.85 -11.22
C SER A 131 -23.84 3.45 -12.55
N GLU A 132 -24.79 2.80 -13.22
CA GLU A 132 -25.50 3.34 -14.38
C GLU A 132 -26.17 4.70 -14.11
N THR A 133 -26.39 5.48 -15.17
CA THR A 133 -27.04 6.79 -15.03
C THR A 133 -28.56 6.66 -14.90
N MET A 134 -29.22 7.74 -14.51
CA MET A 134 -30.69 7.79 -14.47
C MET A 134 -31.34 7.62 -15.85
N LEU A 135 -30.60 7.90 -16.95
CA LEU A 135 -31.11 7.76 -18.31
C LEU A 135 -31.34 6.28 -18.65
N GLU A 136 -30.36 5.43 -18.35
CA GLU A 136 -30.43 3.98 -18.56
C GLU A 136 -31.51 3.35 -17.69
N ARG A 137 -31.68 3.80 -16.45
CA ARG A 137 -32.70 3.25 -15.52
C ARG A 137 -34.11 3.81 -15.73
N ARG A 138 -34.39 4.48 -16.85
CA ARG A 138 -35.70 5.07 -17.14
C ARG A 138 -36.76 4.02 -17.49
N SER A 139 -36.40 2.85 -18.02
CA SER A 139 -37.32 1.73 -18.22
C SER A 139 -37.88 1.18 -16.90
N ASP A 140 -37.07 1.24 -15.84
CA ASP A 140 -37.40 0.70 -14.51
C ASP A 140 -38.17 1.70 -13.64
N TRP A 141 -38.24 2.97 -14.07
CA TRP A 141 -38.93 4.07 -13.40
C TRP A 141 -40.43 3.78 -13.17
N LEU A 142 -41.02 2.86 -13.96
CA LEU A 142 -42.42 2.46 -13.81
C LEU A 142 -42.64 1.45 -12.64
N SER A 143 -41.59 0.79 -12.13
CA SER A 143 -41.73 -0.29 -11.13
C SER A 143 -41.27 0.08 -9.72
N SER A 144 -40.44 1.11 -9.51
CA SER A 144 -40.14 1.60 -8.16
C SER A 144 -39.73 3.07 -8.16
N ARG A 145 -40.36 3.88 -7.30
CA ARG A 145 -40.00 5.30 -7.08
C ARG A 145 -38.66 5.49 -6.34
N GLN A 146 -37.91 4.42 -6.07
CA GLN A 146 -36.60 4.44 -5.44
C GLN A 146 -35.72 3.36 -6.04
N GLN A 147 -34.67 3.77 -6.74
CA GLN A 147 -33.63 2.89 -7.23
C GLN A 147 -32.50 2.93 -6.22
N HIS A 148 -32.43 1.89 -5.38
CA HIS A 148 -31.34 1.71 -4.43
C HIS A 148 -30.22 0.95 -5.10
N VAL A 149 -28.97 1.35 -4.83
CA VAL A 149 -27.79 0.59 -5.24
C VAL A 149 -27.10 0.12 -3.97
N ASN A 150 -26.92 -1.19 -3.85
CA ASN A 150 -26.29 -1.79 -2.68
C ASN A 150 -24.86 -2.16 -3.03
N ILE A 151 -23.95 -1.86 -2.12
CA ILE A 151 -22.55 -2.30 -2.15
C ILE A 151 -22.35 -3.22 -0.96
N THR A 152 -21.90 -4.44 -1.23
CA THR A 152 -21.70 -5.48 -0.22
C THR A 152 -20.23 -5.84 -0.17
N LEU A 153 -19.68 -5.85 1.04
CA LEU A 153 -18.29 -6.24 1.30
C LEU A 153 -18.24 -7.36 2.33
N SER A 154 -17.69 -8.51 1.93
CA SER A 154 -17.59 -9.67 2.80
C SER A 154 -16.22 -9.73 3.47
N LEU A 155 -16.15 -9.36 4.76
CA LEU A 155 -14.89 -9.27 5.51
C LEU A 155 -14.30 -10.64 5.92
N GLY A 156 -15.10 -11.72 5.90
CA GLY A 156 -14.67 -13.08 6.24
C GLY A 156 -14.30 -13.30 7.73
N SER A 157 -14.26 -12.25 8.54
CA SER A 157 -13.99 -12.29 9.98
C SER A 157 -14.69 -11.11 10.67
N THR A 158 -14.77 -11.15 11.99
CA THR A 158 -15.33 -10.06 12.79
C THR A 158 -14.30 -8.97 13.03
N PHE A 159 -14.63 -7.72 12.70
CA PHE A 159 -13.78 -6.55 12.91
C PHE A 159 -14.46 -5.57 13.86
N LEU A 160 -13.65 -4.86 14.65
CA LEU A 160 -14.09 -3.66 15.35
C LEU A 160 -13.82 -2.47 14.42
N LEU A 161 -14.89 -1.86 13.92
CA LEU A 161 -14.79 -0.67 13.07
C LEU A 161 -14.71 0.58 13.94
N ILE A 162 -13.87 1.52 13.53
CA ILE A 162 -13.79 2.85 14.12
C ILE A 162 -14.47 3.85 13.19
N GLU A 163 -15.32 4.72 13.75
CA GLU A 163 -16.02 5.80 13.05
C GLU A 163 -15.24 7.12 13.10
#